data_AF-A0A2W4I3C0-F1
#
_entry.id   AF-A0A2W4I3C0-F1
#
_cell.length_a   1.000
_cell.length_b   1.000
_cell.length_c   1.000
_cell.angle_alpha   90.00
_cell.angle_beta   90.00
_cell.angle_gamma   90.00
#
_symmetry.space_group_name_H-M   'P 1'
#
loop_
_entity.id
_entity.type
_entity.pdbx_description
1 polymer ?
#
loop_
_entity_poly.entity_id
_entity_poly.type
_entity_poly.pdbx_seq_one_letter_code
_entity_poly.pdbx_strand_id
1 'polypeptide(L)'
;MRQSNKTAVKTKSKAKSIQFASDTFPADQLNELIAVPGVHVTGEHYQFPETDGNRVGNHMDALFILEPITENAEYVGWIVDDIETWIDDNHIGFEVVFAPAQPSAVRIVKELVSRRKKKAAFWEYLPTGWFGSKLVEGNINNGDRVLVFNPVAQHGRCVGERLPAFAEQMGGKPVAAAVFAKGTGNGVISAEERWEEKLYAALQVPIEVALPDSCAKCKEGNATAIPWTQFRDDHE
;
A
#
# COMPACT_ATOMS: atom_id res chain seq x y z
N MET A 1 45.80 21.23 34.17
CA MET A 1 45.32 20.77 32.84
C MET A 1 44.03 19.99 33.04
N ARG A 2 42.86 20.60 32.77
CA ARG A 2 41.56 19.91 32.74
C ARG A 2 41.23 19.66 31.27
N GLN A 3 41.28 18.40 30.83
CA GLN A 3 40.79 18.02 29.51
C GLN A 3 39.30 17.73 29.59
N SER A 4 38.58 18.31 28.65
CA SER A 4 37.14 18.38 28.53
C SER A 4 36.56 17.06 28.01
N ASN A 5 35.59 16.52 28.76
CA ASN A 5 34.66 15.52 28.25
C ASN A 5 33.78 16.18 27.19
N LYS A 6 34.02 15.87 25.91
CA LYS A 6 33.07 16.13 24.83
C LYS A 6 31.97 15.07 24.89
N THR A 7 30.86 15.44 25.50
CA THR A 7 29.61 14.68 25.39
C THR A 7 29.17 14.68 23.93
N ALA A 8 29.20 13.51 23.29
CA ALA A 8 28.63 13.32 21.97
C ALA A 8 27.13 13.62 22.03
N VAL A 9 26.71 14.69 21.37
CA VAL A 9 25.29 14.95 21.11
C VAL A 9 24.83 13.89 20.13
N LYS A 10 24.11 12.88 20.64
CA LYS A 10 23.28 12.00 19.81
C LYS A 10 22.26 12.90 19.12
N THR A 11 22.49 13.20 17.85
CA THR A 11 21.45 13.74 16.96
C THR A 11 20.33 12.71 16.92
N LYS A 12 19.23 12.98 17.64
CA LYS A 12 17.97 12.27 17.44
C LYS A 12 17.60 12.46 15.97
N SER A 13 17.64 11.39 15.19
CA SER A 13 16.97 11.33 13.90
C SER A 13 15.54 11.84 14.09
N LYS A 14 15.14 12.89 13.35
CA LYS A 14 13.75 13.32 13.29
C LYS A 14 12.97 12.12 12.77
N ALA A 15 12.07 11.55 13.58
CA ALA A 15 11.12 10.57 13.09
C ALA A 15 10.40 11.20 11.88
N LYS A 16 10.52 10.56 10.71
CA LYS A 16 9.74 10.97 9.54
C LYS A 16 8.26 10.76 9.91
N SER A 17 7.41 11.74 9.65
CA SER A 17 5.96 11.65 9.88
C SER A 17 5.25 11.19 8.61
N ILE A 18 4.04 10.66 8.76
CA ILE A 18 3.11 10.45 7.63
C ILE A 18 2.85 11.80 6.95
N GLN A 19 2.85 11.82 5.63
CA GLN A 19 2.56 12.98 4.80
C GLN A 19 1.24 12.75 4.05
N PHE A 20 0.45 13.80 3.89
CA PHE A 20 -0.73 13.78 3.03
C PHE A 20 -0.26 14.01 1.60
N ALA A 21 -0.72 13.15 0.69
CA ALA A 21 -0.30 13.14 -0.70
C ALA A 21 -1.44 13.52 -1.67
N SER A 22 -2.70 13.40 -1.24
CA SER A 22 -3.85 13.90 -2.01
C SER A 22 -4.11 15.36 -1.66
N ASP A 23 -4.27 16.19 -2.68
CA ASP A 23 -4.62 17.61 -2.54
C ASP A 23 -6.12 17.83 -2.30
N THR A 24 -6.94 16.81 -2.54
CA THR A 24 -8.41 16.87 -2.46
C THR A 24 -8.98 16.20 -1.22
N PHE A 25 -8.20 15.34 -0.54
CA PHE A 25 -8.67 14.64 0.65
C PHE A 25 -8.71 15.60 1.84
N PRO A 26 -9.87 15.79 2.49
CA PRO A 26 -9.95 16.63 3.68
C PRO A 26 -8.96 16.20 4.77
N ALA A 27 -8.14 17.15 5.24
CA ALA A 27 -7.07 16.89 6.19
C ALA A 27 -7.58 16.38 7.55
N ASP A 28 -8.74 16.86 8.00
CA ASP A 28 -9.42 16.39 9.21
C ASP A 28 -9.85 14.93 9.10
N GLN A 29 -10.42 14.54 7.97
CA GLN A 29 -10.77 13.14 7.70
C GLN A 29 -9.51 12.26 7.64
N LEU A 30 -8.45 12.66 6.91
CA LEU A 30 -7.19 11.91 6.90
C LEU A 30 -6.58 11.76 8.30
N ASN A 31 -6.63 12.82 9.12
CA ASN A 31 -6.17 12.76 10.50
C ASN A 31 -6.97 11.75 11.35
N GLU A 32 -8.28 11.67 11.13
CA GLU A 32 -9.12 10.67 11.79
C GLU A 32 -8.75 9.25 11.35
N LEU A 33 -8.57 9.02 10.05
CA LEU A 33 -8.19 7.71 9.50
C LEU A 33 -6.84 7.22 10.07
N ILE A 34 -5.81 8.09 10.12
CA ILE A 34 -4.49 7.70 10.65
C ILE A 34 -4.49 7.52 12.17
N ALA A 35 -5.48 8.06 12.88
CA ALA A 35 -5.63 7.92 14.32
C ALA A 35 -6.31 6.60 14.73
N VAL A 36 -6.89 5.86 13.78
CA VAL A 36 -7.47 4.54 14.03
C VAL A 36 -6.38 3.60 14.57
N PRO A 37 -6.61 2.95 15.74
CA PRO A 37 -5.64 2.03 16.32
C PRO A 37 -5.24 0.91 15.36
N GLY A 38 -3.95 0.55 15.35
CA GLY A 38 -3.43 -0.55 14.54
C GLY A 38 -3.14 -0.21 13.07
N VAL A 39 -3.47 0.99 12.59
CA VAL A 39 -3.22 1.39 11.20
C VAL A 39 -1.75 1.58 10.89
N HIS A 40 -0.99 2.20 11.80
CA HIS A 40 0.44 2.42 11.63
C HIS A 40 1.21 1.82 12.80
N VAL A 41 1.82 0.65 12.57
CA VAL A 41 2.55 -0.10 13.58
C VAL A 41 4.03 0.15 13.38
N THR A 42 4.71 0.73 14.38
CA THR A 42 6.11 1.15 14.29
C THR A 42 6.94 0.49 15.37
N GLY A 43 8.27 0.62 15.31
CA GLY A 43 9.17 0.29 16.43
C GLY A 43 9.76 -1.12 16.41
N GLU A 44 9.25 -2.01 15.58
CA GLU A 44 9.73 -3.39 15.48
C GLU A 44 10.42 -3.68 14.13
N HIS A 45 10.81 -4.93 13.93
CA HIS A 45 11.37 -5.44 12.67
C HIS A 45 10.34 -6.39 12.06
N TYR A 46 9.65 -5.95 11.02
CA TYR A 46 8.53 -6.68 10.43
C TYR A 46 8.92 -7.38 9.12
N GLN A 47 8.15 -8.41 8.75
CA GLN A 47 8.26 -9.12 7.47
C GLN A 47 6.93 -9.09 6.72
N PHE A 48 6.96 -8.62 5.47
CA PHE A 48 5.84 -8.71 4.53
C PHE A 48 6.32 -8.84 3.07
N PRO A 49 5.70 -9.73 2.26
CA PRO A 49 4.82 -10.82 2.70
C PRO A 49 5.54 -11.82 3.61
N GLU A 50 4.82 -12.74 4.25
CA GLU A 50 5.41 -13.81 5.05
C GLU A 50 6.22 -14.77 4.17
N THR A 51 7.34 -15.27 4.70
CA THR A 51 8.16 -16.25 4.00
C THR A 51 7.41 -17.58 3.82
N ASP A 52 7.34 -18.07 2.58
CA ASP A 52 6.64 -19.31 2.25
C ASP A 52 7.42 -20.11 1.20
N GLY A 53 7.89 -21.28 1.61
CA GLY A 53 8.79 -22.13 0.84
C GLY A 53 10.08 -21.38 0.46
N ASN A 54 10.31 -21.21 -0.83
CA ASN A 54 11.48 -20.49 -1.36
C ASN A 54 11.26 -18.98 -1.54
N ARG A 55 10.08 -18.45 -1.20
CA ARG A 55 9.76 -17.02 -1.33
C ARG A 55 10.05 -16.32 -0.01
N VAL A 56 11.02 -15.43 0.01
CA VAL A 56 11.38 -14.67 1.21
C VAL A 56 10.74 -13.28 1.16
N GLY A 57 10.11 -12.90 2.27
CA GLY A 57 9.45 -11.61 2.45
C GLY A 57 10.42 -10.44 2.55
N ASN A 58 9.97 -9.22 2.26
CA ASN A 58 10.78 -8.04 2.55
C ASN A 58 10.73 -7.70 4.04
N HIS A 59 11.76 -7.03 4.52
CA HIS A 59 11.85 -6.56 5.90
C HIS A 59 11.55 -5.07 5.97
N MET A 60 10.92 -4.64 7.05
CA MET A 60 10.51 -3.25 7.24
C MET A 60 10.57 -2.82 8.71
N ASP A 61 10.64 -1.51 8.92
CA ASP A 61 10.69 -0.88 10.24
C ASP A 61 9.31 -0.43 10.76
N ALA A 62 8.30 -0.46 9.87
CA ALA A 62 6.92 -0.18 10.18
C ALA A 62 5.97 -0.94 9.22
N LEU A 63 4.74 -1.16 9.68
CA LEU A 63 3.62 -1.62 8.87
C LEU A 63 2.56 -0.52 8.76
N PHE A 64 1.95 -0.41 7.59
CA PHE A 64 0.71 0.34 7.41
C PHE A 64 -0.38 -0.64 6.96
N ILE A 65 -1.46 -0.73 7.74
CA ILE A 65 -2.54 -1.70 7.59
C ILE A 65 -3.84 -0.92 7.40
N LEU A 66 -4.58 -1.22 6.33
CA LEU A 66 -5.78 -0.46 5.97
C LEU A 66 -7.07 -1.12 6.49
N GLU A 67 -6.98 -2.39 6.90
CA GLU A 67 -8.10 -3.18 7.39
C GLU A 67 -8.90 -2.47 8.50
N PRO A 68 -8.28 -1.96 9.59
CA PRO A 68 -9.01 -1.28 10.67
C PRO A 68 -9.83 -0.07 10.19
N ILE A 69 -9.34 0.64 9.17
CA ILE A 69 -10.07 1.77 8.57
C ILE A 69 -11.26 1.24 7.76
N THR A 70 -11.03 0.24 6.91
CA THR A 70 -12.05 -0.23 5.94
C THR A 70 -13.18 -1.03 6.54
N GLU A 71 -13.11 -1.39 7.83
CA GLU A 71 -14.24 -1.98 8.55
C GLU A 71 -15.37 -0.97 8.79
N ASN A 72 -15.06 0.32 8.82
CA ASN A 72 -16.05 1.38 8.88
C ASN A 72 -16.46 1.82 7.46
N ALA A 73 -17.74 1.62 7.12
CA ALA A 73 -18.29 1.99 5.81
C ALA A 73 -18.23 3.50 5.52
N GLU A 74 -18.29 4.35 6.55
CA GLU A 74 -18.14 5.80 6.40
C GLU A 74 -16.73 6.16 5.91
N TYR A 75 -15.70 5.54 6.51
CA TYR A 75 -14.31 5.75 6.11
C TYR A 75 -14.02 5.22 4.72
N VAL A 76 -14.62 4.08 4.34
CA VAL A 76 -14.59 3.61 2.94
C VAL A 76 -15.21 4.65 2.02
N GLY A 77 -16.32 5.25 2.43
CA GLY A 77 -16.97 6.34 1.70
C GLY A 77 -16.05 7.52 1.44
N TRP A 78 -15.35 8.02 2.46
CA TRP A 78 -14.40 9.15 2.32
C TRP A 78 -13.25 8.82 1.38
N ILE A 79 -12.70 7.60 1.47
CA ILE A 79 -11.63 7.15 0.56
C ILE A 79 -12.12 7.12 -0.88
N VAL A 80 -13.33 6.60 -1.10
CA VAL A 80 -13.90 6.53 -2.44
C VAL A 80 -14.26 7.91 -2.98
N ASP A 81 -14.79 8.82 -2.15
CA ASP A 81 -15.08 10.20 -2.55
C ASP A 81 -13.81 10.88 -3.12
N ASP A 82 -12.69 10.76 -2.42
CA ASP A 82 -11.42 11.38 -2.86
C ASP A 82 -10.85 10.73 -4.13
N ILE A 83 -10.90 9.39 -4.24
CA ILE A 83 -10.52 8.68 -5.47
C ILE A 83 -11.40 9.12 -6.65
N GLU A 84 -12.71 9.31 -6.41
CA GLU A 84 -13.65 9.77 -7.42
C GLU A 84 -13.34 11.20 -7.89
N THR A 85 -13.01 12.11 -6.97
CA THR A 85 -12.54 13.46 -7.33
C THR A 85 -11.29 13.40 -8.18
N TRP A 86 -10.27 12.63 -7.78
CA TRP A 86 -9.05 12.48 -8.57
C TRP A 86 -9.31 11.88 -9.96
N ILE A 87 -10.19 10.88 -10.08
CA ILE A 87 -10.61 10.30 -11.37
C ILE A 87 -11.19 11.37 -12.29
N ASP A 88 -12.06 12.23 -11.76
CA ASP A 88 -12.74 13.26 -12.54
C ASP A 88 -11.79 14.37 -12.98
N ASP A 89 -10.97 14.87 -12.05
CA ASP A 89 -10.00 15.95 -12.29
C ASP A 89 -8.93 15.54 -13.33
N ASN A 90 -8.54 14.27 -13.35
CA ASN A 90 -7.54 13.74 -14.29
C ASN A 90 -8.17 13.03 -15.50
N HIS A 91 -9.50 13.07 -15.63
CA HIS A 91 -10.25 12.47 -16.74
C HIS A 91 -9.91 10.98 -16.99
N ILE A 92 -9.78 10.20 -15.91
CA ILE A 92 -9.37 8.80 -15.97
C ILE A 92 -10.51 7.92 -16.49
N GLY A 93 -10.46 7.56 -17.77
CA GLY A 93 -11.41 6.64 -18.39
C GLY A 93 -11.04 5.16 -18.19
N PHE A 94 -11.77 4.43 -17.34
CA PHE A 94 -11.58 2.99 -17.13
C PHE A 94 -12.90 2.19 -17.25
N GLU A 95 -12.79 0.88 -17.47
CA GLU A 95 -13.93 -0.05 -17.50
C GLU A 95 -13.94 -1.05 -16.34
N VAL A 96 -12.77 -1.38 -15.83
CA VAL A 96 -12.59 -2.31 -14.72
C VAL A 96 -11.61 -1.75 -13.71
N VAL A 97 -11.94 -1.88 -12.42
CA VAL A 97 -10.99 -1.71 -11.33
C VAL A 97 -10.41 -3.07 -10.98
N PHE A 98 -9.09 -3.18 -11.06
CA PHE A 98 -8.37 -4.42 -10.79
C PHE A 98 -7.54 -4.29 -9.52
N ALA A 99 -7.78 -5.18 -8.56
CA ALA A 99 -7.14 -5.12 -7.24
C ALA A 99 -6.80 -6.52 -6.71
N PRO A 100 -5.94 -6.65 -5.70
CA PRO A 100 -5.85 -7.90 -4.96
C PRO A 100 -7.14 -8.18 -4.18
N ALA A 101 -7.45 -9.46 -3.97
CA ALA A 101 -8.58 -9.93 -3.16
C ALA A 101 -8.33 -9.80 -1.64
N GLN A 102 -7.66 -8.71 -1.24
CA GLN A 102 -7.44 -8.36 0.15
C GLN A 102 -8.72 -7.69 0.70
N PRO A 103 -9.17 -7.97 1.94
CA PRO A 103 -10.43 -7.46 2.47
C PRO A 103 -10.59 -5.93 2.35
N SER A 104 -9.56 -5.16 2.71
CA SER A 104 -9.55 -3.70 2.57
C SER A 104 -9.72 -3.24 1.12
N ALA A 105 -9.01 -3.88 0.18
CA ALA A 105 -9.12 -3.61 -1.24
C ALA A 105 -10.53 -3.91 -1.78
N VAL A 106 -11.08 -5.07 -1.41
CA VAL A 106 -12.41 -5.51 -1.87
C VAL A 106 -13.49 -4.51 -1.44
N ARG A 107 -13.45 -4.02 -0.20
CA ARG A 107 -14.43 -3.05 0.31
C ARG A 107 -14.39 -1.73 -0.46
N ILE A 108 -13.20 -1.15 -0.64
CA ILE A 108 -13.01 0.11 -1.38
C ILE A 108 -13.42 -0.06 -2.85
N VAL A 109 -12.95 -1.12 -3.50
CA VAL A 109 -13.24 -1.36 -4.92
C VAL A 109 -14.72 -1.61 -5.15
N LYS A 110 -15.39 -2.40 -4.30
CA LYS A 110 -16.83 -2.67 -4.46
C LYS A 110 -17.66 -1.40 -4.29
N GLU A 111 -17.29 -0.52 -3.36
CA GLU A 111 -17.94 0.78 -3.21
C GLU A 111 -17.70 1.67 -4.46
N LEU A 112 -16.45 1.82 -4.90
CA LEU A 112 -16.08 2.63 -6.07
C LEU A 112 -16.81 2.17 -7.35
N VAL A 113 -16.78 0.88 -7.65
CA VAL A 113 -17.41 0.36 -8.88
C VAL A 113 -18.94 0.39 -8.83
N SER A 114 -19.54 0.34 -7.63
CA SER A 114 -20.97 0.53 -7.43
C SER A 114 -21.39 1.94 -7.83
N ARG A 115 -20.68 2.97 -7.34
CA ARG A 115 -20.94 4.38 -7.65
C ARG A 115 -20.72 4.71 -9.12
N ARG A 116 -19.62 4.23 -9.70
CA ARG A 116 -19.24 4.47 -11.10
C ARG A 116 -19.94 3.56 -12.11
N LYS A 117 -20.69 2.56 -11.65
CA LYS A 117 -21.32 1.51 -12.47
C LYS A 117 -20.29 0.81 -13.37
N LYS A 118 -19.16 0.41 -12.77
CA LYS A 118 -18.02 -0.25 -13.44
C LYS A 118 -17.87 -1.69 -13.00
N LYS A 119 -16.93 -2.41 -13.60
CA LYS A 119 -16.60 -3.79 -13.22
C LYS A 119 -15.49 -3.80 -12.17
N ALA A 120 -15.46 -4.84 -11.36
CA ALA A 120 -14.31 -5.20 -10.54
C ALA A 120 -13.72 -6.53 -11.01
N ALA A 121 -12.41 -6.68 -10.85
CA ALA A 121 -11.72 -7.95 -10.95
C ALA A 121 -10.71 -8.06 -9.81
N PHE A 122 -10.63 -9.25 -9.20
CA PHE A 122 -9.81 -9.46 -8.01
C PHE A 122 -8.78 -10.57 -8.23
N TRP A 123 -7.51 -10.22 -8.02
CA TRP A 123 -6.38 -11.16 -8.04
C TRP A 123 -6.32 -11.94 -6.73
N GLU A 124 -6.15 -13.26 -6.79
CA GLU A 124 -5.90 -14.10 -5.62
C GLU A 124 -4.85 -13.49 -4.66
N TYR A 125 -5.25 -13.29 -3.40
CA TYR A 125 -4.39 -12.81 -2.32
C TYR A 125 -4.31 -13.91 -1.26
N LEU A 126 -3.10 -14.42 -1.02
CA LEU A 126 -2.86 -15.53 -0.10
C LEU A 126 -2.76 -15.02 1.34
N PRO A 127 -3.07 -15.87 2.36
CA PRO A 127 -2.94 -15.49 3.77
C PRO A 127 -1.54 -15.00 4.17
N THR A 128 -0.51 -15.43 3.46
CA THR A 128 0.88 -14.99 3.64
C THR A 128 1.14 -13.58 3.12
N GLY A 129 0.22 -12.97 2.38
CA GLY A 129 0.37 -11.67 1.73
C GLY A 129 0.94 -11.74 0.31
N TRP A 130 1.24 -12.95 -0.19
CA TRP A 130 1.65 -13.16 -1.57
C TRP A 130 0.44 -13.14 -2.51
N PHE A 131 0.65 -12.74 -3.77
CA PHE A 131 -0.34 -12.93 -4.81
C PHE A 131 -0.29 -14.35 -5.37
N GLY A 132 -1.46 -14.90 -5.67
CA GLY A 132 -1.60 -16.18 -6.37
C GLY A 132 -1.47 -16.02 -7.89
N SER A 133 -2.05 -16.97 -8.64
CA SER A 133 -1.87 -17.04 -10.10
C SER A 133 -3.13 -16.80 -10.92
N LYS A 134 -4.26 -16.52 -10.28
CA LYS A 134 -5.57 -16.41 -10.94
C LYS A 134 -6.41 -15.24 -10.43
N LEU A 135 -7.40 -14.86 -11.24
CA LEU A 135 -8.53 -14.07 -10.76
C LEU A 135 -9.45 -14.96 -9.90
N VAL A 136 -9.91 -14.45 -8.77
CA VAL A 136 -10.84 -15.15 -7.88
C VAL A 136 -12.27 -14.63 -8.00
N GLU A 137 -12.45 -13.41 -8.51
CA GLU A 137 -13.74 -12.79 -8.80
C GLU A 137 -13.59 -11.80 -9.96
N GLY A 138 -14.62 -11.68 -10.80
CA GLY A 138 -14.65 -10.77 -11.95
C GLY A 138 -13.84 -11.24 -13.15
N ASN A 139 -13.71 -10.38 -14.16
CA ASN A 139 -12.92 -10.62 -15.37
C ASN A 139 -12.26 -9.35 -15.92
N ILE A 140 -11.18 -9.54 -16.67
CA ILE A 140 -10.56 -8.52 -17.51
C ILE A 140 -10.64 -9.06 -18.94
N ASN A 141 -11.26 -8.30 -19.84
CA ASN A 141 -11.41 -8.68 -21.24
C ASN A 141 -10.32 -7.98 -22.08
N ASN A 142 -10.03 -8.54 -23.26
CA ASN A 142 -9.10 -7.94 -24.19
C ASN A 142 -9.49 -6.49 -24.52
N GLY A 143 -8.57 -5.56 -24.22
CA GLY A 143 -8.74 -4.14 -24.49
C GLY A 143 -9.48 -3.35 -23.41
N ASP A 144 -9.94 -3.99 -22.32
CA ASP A 144 -10.51 -3.28 -21.17
C ASP A 144 -9.49 -2.26 -20.63
N ARG A 145 -9.91 -1.02 -20.39
CA ARG A 145 -9.09 -0.02 -19.70
C ARG A 145 -9.15 -0.30 -18.20
N VAL A 146 -7.99 -0.52 -17.60
CA VAL A 146 -7.87 -1.01 -16.22
C VAL A 146 -7.35 0.10 -15.32
N LEU A 147 -8.12 0.46 -14.29
CA LEU A 147 -7.60 1.19 -13.13
C LEU A 147 -7.08 0.14 -12.14
N VAL A 148 -5.78 0.11 -11.89
CA VAL A 148 -5.22 -0.80 -10.87
C VAL A 148 -5.34 -0.15 -9.49
N PHE A 149 -5.77 -0.91 -8.49
CA PHE A 149 -5.89 -0.44 -7.12
C PHE A 149 -5.15 -1.36 -6.15
N ASN A 150 -4.43 -0.77 -5.20
CA ASN A 150 -3.83 -1.50 -4.09
C ASN A 150 -4.01 -0.68 -2.81
N PRO A 151 -4.52 -1.24 -1.69
CA PRO A 151 -4.73 -0.46 -0.47
C PRO A 151 -3.43 0.13 0.07
N VAL A 152 -2.34 -0.65 0.10
CA VAL A 152 -1.04 -0.21 0.62
C VAL A 152 0.11 -0.69 -0.27
N ALA A 153 0.91 0.24 -0.79
CA ALA A 153 2.10 -0.06 -1.61
C ALA A 153 3.39 0.41 -0.92
N GLN A 154 3.85 -0.33 0.09
CA GLN A 154 5.03 0.05 0.88
C GLN A 154 6.31 0.20 0.04
N HIS A 155 6.56 -0.72 -0.89
CA HIS A 155 7.69 -0.63 -1.83
C HIS A 155 7.29 -0.02 -3.20
N GLY A 156 6.01 0.25 -3.46
CA GLY A 156 5.53 0.73 -4.77
C GLY A 156 5.46 -0.32 -5.89
N ARG A 157 6.23 -1.41 -5.83
CA ARG A 157 6.29 -2.44 -6.89
C ARG A 157 4.94 -3.08 -7.25
N CYS A 158 4.02 -3.16 -6.30
CA CYS A 158 2.68 -3.71 -6.57
C CYS A 158 1.93 -2.89 -7.62
N VAL A 159 1.87 -1.57 -7.45
CA VAL A 159 1.15 -0.65 -8.34
C VAL A 159 1.98 -0.18 -9.54
N GLY A 160 3.31 -0.15 -9.41
CA GLY A 160 4.21 0.22 -10.51
C GLY A 160 4.44 -0.90 -11.53
N GLU A 161 4.38 -2.17 -11.10
CA GLU A 161 4.77 -3.31 -11.94
C GLU A 161 3.79 -4.48 -11.87
N ARG A 162 3.55 -5.06 -10.69
CA ARG A 162 2.91 -6.38 -10.57
C ARG A 162 1.44 -6.39 -11.01
N LEU A 163 0.63 -5.47 -10.48
CA LEU A 163 -0.78 -5.36 -10.86
C LEU A 163 -0.93 -4.98 -12.34
N PRO A 164 -0.23 -3.96 -12.87
CA PRO A 164 -0.28 -3.65 -14.30
C PRO A 164 0.11 -4.83 -15.18
N ALA A 165 1.23 -5.51 -14.88
CA ALA A 165 1.70 -6.64 -15.69
C ALA A 165 0.71 -7.82 -15.66
N PHE A 166 0.10 -8.11 -14.51
CA PHE A 166 -0.91 -9.17 -14.44
C PHE A 166 -2.19 -8.79 -15.21
N ALA A 167 -2.63 -7.53 -15.14
CA ALA A 167 -3.75 -7.05 -15.94
C ALA A 167 -3.47 -7.13 -17.46
N GLU A 168 -2.25 -6.79 -17.89
CA GLU A 168 -1.80 -6.93 -19.28
C GLU A 168 -1.77 -8.39 -19.74
N GLN A 169 -1.33 -9.32 -18.89
CA GLN A 169 -1.37 -10.76 -19.16
C GLN A 169 -2.81 -11.28 -19.38
N MET A 170 -3.79 -10.65 -18.73
CA MET A 170 -5.22 -10.94 -18.94
C MET A 170 -5.83 -10.18 -20.12
N GLY A 171 -5.02 -9.44 -20.89
CA GLY A 171 -5.46 -8.69 -22.07
C GLY A 171 -5.97 -7.28 -21.78
N GLY A 172 -5.95 -6.84 -20.53
CA GLY A 172 -6.30 -5.48 -20.15
C GLY A 172 -5.24 -4.46 -20.53
N LYS A 173 -5.60 -3.19 -20.46
CA LYS A 173 -4.73 -2.03 -20.67
C LYS A 173 -4.73 -1.16 -19.42
N PRO A 174 -3.73 -1.26 -18.55
CA PRO A 174 -3.57 -0.38 -17.41
C PRO A 174 -3.51 1.09 -17.85
N VAL A 175 -4.44 1.92 -17.36
CA VAL A 175 -4.53 3.35 -17.73
C VAL A 175 -4.18 4.30 -16.60
N ALA A 176 -4.30 3.83 -15.37
CA ALA A 176 -4.00 4.58 -14.16
C ALA A 176 -3.80 3.63 -12.98
N ALA A 177 -3.22 4.13 -11.90
CA ALA A 177 -3.02 3.39 -10.66
C ALA A 177 -3.52 4.21 -9.47
N ALA A 178 -4.10 3.54 -8.49
CA ALA A 178 -4.50 4.14 -7.23
C ALA A 178 -3.96 3.33 -6.06
N VAL A 179 -3.42 4.03 -5.08
CA VAL A 179 -3.01 3.46 -3.80
C VAL A 179 -3.50 4.35 -2.67
N PHE A 180 -4.03 3.80 -1.58
CA PHE A 180 -4.39 4.67 -0.46
C PHE A 180 -3.12 5.16 0.27
N ALA A 181 -2.24 4.24 0.66
CA ALA A 181 -0.97 4.57 1.31
C ALA A 181 0.25 3.99 0.57
N LYS A 182 1.23 4.83 0.25
CA LYS A 182 2.52 4.43 -0.35
C LYS A 182 3.69 4.67 0.60
N GLY A 183 4.76 3.90 0.44
CA GLY A 183 6.01 4.14 1.16
C GLY A 183 6.84 5.29 0.57
N THR A 184 8.14 5.31 0.88
CA THR A 184 9.08 6.34 0.38
C THR A 184 10.27 5.78 -0.40
N GLY A 185 10.26 4.49 -0.74
CA GLY A 185 11.39 3.81 -1.37
C GLY A 185 11.49 4.04 -2.89
N ASN A 186 12.59 3.59 -3.50
CA ASN A 186 12.84 3.74 -4.94
C ASN A 186 11.73 3.15 -5.82
N GLY A 187 11.12 2.02 -5.42
CA GLY A 187 10.02 1.44 -6.18
C GLY A 187 8.73 2.27 -6.13
N VAL A 188 8.58 3.18 -5.15
CA VAL A 188 7.50 4.18 -5.14
C VAL A 188 7.84 5.30 -6.11
N ILE A 189 9.07 5.81 -6.09
CA ILE A 189 9.53 6.84 -7.04
C ILE A 189 9.34 6.36 -8.49
N SER A 190 9.75 5.13 -8.81
CA SER A 190 9.54 4.58 -10.15
C SER A 190 8.06 4.39 -10.51
N ALA A 191 7.17 4.17 -9.53
CA ALA A 191 5.74 4.13 -9.78
C ALA A 191 5.18 5.53 -10.04
N GLU A 192 5.63 6.55 -9.30
CA GLU A 192 5.28 7.95 -9.54
C GLU A 192 5.76 8.42 -10.92
N GLU A 193 7.00 8.13 -11.30
CA GLU A 193 7.55 8.46 -12.62
C GLU A 193 6.80 7.75 -13.76
N ARG A 194 6.34 6.50 -13.53
CA ARG A 194 5.60 5.74 -14.54
C ARG A 194 4.23 6.34 -14.84
N TRP A 195 3.55 6.76 -13.78
CA TRP A 195 2.12 7.08 -13.84
C TRP A 195 1.85 8.58 -13.82
N GLU A 196 2.80 9.40 -13.37
CA GLU A 196 2.69 10.85 -13.26
C GLU A 196 1.37 11.24 -12.55
N GLU A 197 0.57 12.13 -13.14
CA GLU A 197 -0.74 12.54 -12.61
C GLU A 197 -1.77 11.40 -12.51
N LYS A 198 -1.51 10.27 -13.17
CA LYS A 198 -2.36 9.07 -13.18
C LYS A 198 -2.01 8.08 -12.07
N LEU A 199 -1.20 8.49 -11.09
CA LEU A 199 -1.07 7.80 -9.80
C LEU A 199 -1.78 8.58 -8.71
N TYR A 200 -2.85 8.00 -8.18
CA TYR A 200 -3.46 8.48 -6.95
C TYR A 200 -2.73 7.95 -5.71
N ALA A 201 -2.50 8.83 -4.74
CA ALA A 201 -2.11 8.46 -3.38
C ALA A 201 -2.72 9.40 -2.34
N ALA A 202 -3.37 8.87 -1.29
CA ALA A 202 -3.87 9.67 -0.18
C ALA A 202 -2.76 10.01 0.81
N LEU A 203 -1.92 9.01 1.12
CA LEU A 203 -0.89 9.09 2.15
C LEU A 203 0.47 8.62 1.63
N GLN A 204 1.52 9.29 2.09
CA GLN A 204 2.90 8.82 2.02
C GLN A 204 3.40 8.50 3.43
N VAL A 205 3.69 7.24 3.67
CA VAL A 205 4.08 6.70 4.98
C VAL A 205 5.59 6.41 4.95
N PRO A 206 6.36 6.87 5.95
CA PRO A 206 7.80 6.68 5.98
C PRO A 206 8.14 5.26 6.45
N ILE A 207 8.03 4.30 5.52
CA ILE A 207 8.38 2.90 5.73
C ILE A 207 9.66 2.61 4.96
N GLU A 208 10.69 2.16 5.67
CA GLU A 208 11.91 1.66 5.07
C GLU A 208 11.74 0.17 4.73
N VAL A 209 11.82 -0.17 3.45
CA VAL A 209 11.72 -1.55 2.98
C VAL A 209 13.09 -2.03 2.54
N ALA A 210 13.56 -3.13 3.12
CA ALA A 210 14.80 -3.80 2.76
C ALA A 210 14.51 -5.21 2.21
N LEU A 211 15.34 -5.65 1.25
CA LEU A 211 15.41 -7.07 0.93
C LEU A 211 16.06 -7.80 2.11
N PRO A 212 15.74 -9.09 2.36
CA PRO A 212 16.33 -9.88 3.44
C PRO A 212 17.86 -9.77 3.51
N ASP A 213 18.54 -9.96 2.38
CA ASP A 213 20.01 -9.96 2.30
C ASP A 213 20.64 -8.57 2.49
N SER A 214 19.85 -7.51 2.33
CA SER A 214 20.27 -6.13 2.53
C SER A 214 19.78 -5.52 3.85
N CYS A 215 19.01 -6.24 4.66
CA CYS A 215 18.44 -5.72 5.90
C CYS A 215 19.52 -5.45 6.97
N ALA A 216 19.66 -4.18 7.37
CA ALA A 216 20.62 -3.77 8.40
C ALA A 216 20.31 -4.41 9.77
N LYS A 217 19.03 -4.46 10.17
CA LYS A 217 18.59 -5.09 11.43
C LYS A 217 18.96 -6.58 11.50
N CYS A 218 18.94 -7.30 10.37
CA CYS A 218 19.43 -8.68 10.32
C CYS A 218 20.95 -8.78 10.48
N LYS A 219 21.70 -7.86 9.87
CA LYS A 219 23.17 -7.85 9.91
C LYS A 219 23.73 -7.46 11.27
N GLU A 220 23.01 -6.67 12.05
CA GLU A 220 23.40 -6.22 13.40
C GLU A 220 23.25 -7.31 14.48
N GLY A 221 22.62 -8.45 14.15
CA GLY A 221 22.59 -9.66 14.97
C GLY A 221 21.25 -9.94 15.65
N ASN A 222 20.56 -10.98 15.16
CA ASN A 222 19.44 -11.72 15.78
C ASN A 222 18.04 -11.07 15.87
N ALA A 223 17.75 -9.96 15.20
CA ALA A 223 16.34 -9.53 15.08
C ALA A 223 15.62 -10.43 14.05
N THR A 224 14.94 -11.50 14.50
CA THR A 224 14.00 -12.24 13.65
C THR A 224 12.88 -11.28 13.25
N ALA A 225 12.65 -11.13 11.94
CA ALA A 225 11.56 -10.30 11.47
C ALA A 225 10.22 -10.92 11.87
N ILE A 226 9.34 -10.12 12.47
CA ILE A 226 8.01 -10.52 12.91
C ILE A 226 7.10 -10.57 11.67
N PRO A 227 6.53 -11.73 11.31
CA PRO A 227 5.57 -11.81 10.22
C PRO A 227 4.36 -10.90 10.49
N TRP A 228 3.92 -10.19 9.46
CA TRP A 228 2.75 -9.30 9.56
C TRP A 228 1.48 -10.01 10.04
N THR A 229 1.36 -11.32 9.77
CA THR A 229 0.23 -12.17 10.17
C THR A 229 0.06 -12.24 11.69
N GLN A 230 1.15 -12.15 12.46
CA GLN A 230 1.07 -12.14 13.92
C GLN A 230 0.30 -10.92 14.46
N PHE A 231 0.31 -9.79 13.74
CA PHE A 231 -0.46 -8.61 14.12
C PHE A 231 -1.93 -8.69 13.76
N ARG A 232 -2.30 -9.59 12.82
CA ARG A 232 -3.70 -9.81 12.47
C ARG A 232 -4.40 -10.66 13.53
N ASP A 233 -3.71 -11.68 14.02
CA ASP A 233 -4.27 -12.65 14.98
C ASP A 233 -4.41 -12.07 16.40
N ASP A 234 -3.67 -11.02 16.75
CA ASP A 234 -3.78 -10.30 18.04
C ASP A 234 -4.97 -9.30 18.08
N HIS A 235 -5.71 -9.16 16.97
CA HIS A 235 -6.82 -8.21 16.81
C HIS A 235 -8.15 -8.84 16.35
N GLU A 236 -8.22 -10.17 16.23
CA GLU A 236 -9.47 -10.95 16.08
C GLU A 236 -9.97 -11.49 17.43
#